data_AF-A0A0Q6US11-F1
#
_entry.id   AF-A0A0Q6US11-F1
#
_cell.length_a   1.000
_cell.length_b   1.000
_cell.length_c   1.000
_cell.angle_alpha   90.00
_cell.angle_beta   90.00
_cell.angle_gamma   90.00
#
_symmetry.space_group_name_H-M   'P 1'
#
loop_
_entity.id
_entity.type
_entity.pdbx_description
1 polymer ?
#
loop_
_entity_poly.entity_id
_entity_poly.type
_entity_poly.pdbx_seq_one_letter_code
_entity_poly.pdbx_strand_id
1 'polypeptide(L)'
;MAPILAATLLVAGAANAREFVRDDCRAFVMPSEGMTYDTPLHARWYRRFWTGTCDHLPFCFAGSPNWNDIVGKLLIKGGAKEQPALLPKACRLGQLIGLEWSRDKKIRHITTNDLRTFNRMLEASGDPLRGVEEVEAKARAMTTQR
;
A
#
# COMPACT_ATOMS: atom_id res chain seq x y z
N MET A 1 31.34 27.50 42.78
CA MET A 1 31.10 26.16 42.22
C MET A 1 29.60 25.96 42.12
N ALA A 2 29.04 25.92 40.92
CA ALA A 2 27.63 25.60 40.68
C ALA A 2 27.58 24.75 39.40
N PRO A 3 27.03 23.52 39.43
CA PRO A 3 26.90 22.72 38.23
C PRO A 3 25.61 23.11 37.49
N ILE A 4 25.74 23.55 36.24
CA ILE A 4 24.62 23.71 35.32
C ILE A 4 24.30 22.30 34.79
N LEU A 5 23.20 21.71 35.27
CA LEU A 5 22.61 20.50 34.70
C LEU A 5 21.94 20.87 33.37
N ALA A 6 22.64 20.61 32.27
CA ALA A 6 22.06 20.66 30.94
C ALA A 6 21.17 19.42 30.74
N ALA A 7 19.86 19.58 30.93
CA ALA A 7 18.87 18.59 30.54
C ALA A 7 18.77 18.57 29.00
N THR A 8 19.49 17.64 28.36
CA THR A 8 19.25 17.28 26.97
C THR A 8 17.88 16.61 26.87
N LEU A 9 16.86 17.40 26.53
CA LEU A 9 15.58 16.92 26.05
C LEU A 9 15.85 16.09 24.79
N LEU A 10 15.84 14.76 24.95
CA LEU A 10 15.71 13.82 23.85
C LEU A 10 14.40 14.15 23.15
N VAL A 11 14.47 14.92 22.06
CA VAL A 11 13.43 14.94 21.05
C VAL A 11 13.42 13.53 20.49
N ALA A 12 12.58 12.67 21.08
CA ALA A 12 12.16 11.44 20.45
C ALA A 12 11.48 11.87 19.16
N GLY A 13 12.24 11.92 18.07
CA GLY A 13 11.71 12.16 16.76
C GLY A 13 10.63 11.12 16.54
N ALA A 14 9.38 11.56 16.56
CA ALA A 14 8.33 10.82 15.88
C ALA A 14 8.92 10.52 14.51
N ALA A 15 9.19 9.24 14.25
CA ALA A 15 9.49 8.80 12.91
C ALA A 15 8.22 9.05 12.12
N ASN A 16 8.04 10.30 11.67
CA ASN A 16 6.98 10.72 10.77
C ASN A 16 7.04 9.70 9.66
N ALA A 17 5.95 8.94 9.49
CA ALA A 17 5.86 7.95 8.46
C ALA A 17 5.89 8.73 7.14
N ARG A 18 7.09 9.03 6.64
CA ARG A 18 7.32 9.68 5.35
C ARG A 18 6.36 9.05 4.36
N GLU A 19 5.56 9.89 3.72
CA GLU A 19 4.58 9.44 2.75
C GLU A 19 5.30 8.57 1.72
N PHE A 20 4.79 7.36 1.54
CA PHE A 20 5.41 6.30 0.75
C PHE A 20 4.53 5.89 -0.44
N VAL A 21 3.30 6.40 -0.49
CA VAL A 21 2.47 6.34 -1.68
C VAL A 21 2.98 7.35 -2.71
N ARG A 22 3.05 6.93 -3.97
CA ARG A 22 3.34 7.79 -5.13
C ARG A 22 2.57 9.10 -5.08
N ASP A 23 3.24 10.19 -5.45
CA ASP A 23 2.71 11.56 -5.36
C ASP A 23 1.35 11.74 -6.05
N ASP A 24 1.18 11.14 -7.23
CA ASP A 24 -0.04 11.23 -8.04
C ASP A 24 -1.20 10.39 -7.48
N CYS A 25 -0.94 9.47 -6.57
CA CYS A 25 -1.98 8.74 -5.85
C CYS A 25 -2.52 9.49 -4.63
N ARG A 26 -1.76 10.45 -4.07
CA ARG A 26 -2.07 11.09 -2.78
C ARG A 26 -3.41 11.85 -2.76
N ALA A 27 -3.87 12.32 -3.92
CA ALA A 27 -5.17 12.97 -4.05
C ALA A 27 -6.37 12.00 -3.96
N PHE A 28 -6.13 10.69 -4.06
CA PHE A 28 -7.18 9.67 -4.16
C PHE A 28 -7.21 8.69 -3.00
N VAL A 29 -6.19 8.74 -2.12
CA VAL A 29 -6.03 7.86 -0.96
C VAL A 29 -6.00 8.69 0.31
N MET A 30 -6.30 8.07 1.44
CA MET A 30 -6.02 8.65 2.74
C MET A 30 -4.51 8.77 2.92
N PRO A 31 -4.01 9.91 3.44
CA PRO A 31 -2.60 10.06 3.77
C PRO A 31 -2.15 9.00 4.77
N SER A 32 -0.91 8.55 4.65
CA SER A 32 -0.35 7.50 5.52
C SER A 32 -0.36 7.89 7.00
N GLU A 33 -0.24 9.19 7.31
CA GLU A 33 -0.32 9.73 8.68
C GLU A 33 -1.74 9.74 9.25
N GLY A 34 -2.76 9.78 8.40
CA GLY A 34 -4.17 9.76 8.79
C GLY A 34 -4.76 8.36 8.91
N MET A 35 -3.98 7.31 8.67
CA MET A 35 -4.45 5.93 8.72
C MET A 35 -4.30 5.31 10.11
N THR A 36 -5.33 4.57 10.52
CA THR A 36 -5.31 3.75 11.73
C THR A 36 -4.90 2.32 11.37
N TYR A 37 -3.93 1.79 12.10
CA TYR A 37 -3.44 0.42 11.95
C TYR A 37 -3.68 -0.38 13.22
N ASP A 38 -3.98 -1.66 13.08
CA ASP A 38 -4.19 -2.57 14.23
C ASP A 38 -2.93 -2.65 15.12
N THR A 39 -1.74 -2.62 14.51
CA THR A 39 -0.45 -2.69 15.21
C THR A 39 0.65 -1.93 14.45
N PRO A 40 1.78 -1.59 15.10
CA PRO A 40 2.94 -1.04 14.39
C PRO A 40 3.52 -1.99 13.33
N LEU A 41 3.35 -3.32 13.52
CA LEU A 41 3.77 -4.31 12.53
C LEU A 41 2.89 -4.25 11.28
N HIS A 42 1.57 -4.06 11.45
CA HIS A 42 0.63 -3.83 10.35
C HIS A 42 1.09 -2.61 9.53
N ALA A 43 1.35 -1.46 10.16
CA ALA A 43 1.82 -0.26 9.46
C ALA A 43 3.08 -0.49 8.60
N ARG A 44 4.05 -1.28 9.09
CA ARG A 44 5.25 -1.64 8.33
C ARG A 44 4.95 -2.57 7.15
N TRP A 45 4.09 -3.58 7.33
CA TRP A 45 3.65 -4.43 6.23
C TRP A 45 2.87 -3.65 5.16
N TYR A 46 2.06 -2.68 5.59
CA TYR A 46 1.34 -1.79 4.67
C TYR A 46 2.31 -0.94 3.84
N ARG A 47 3.38 -0.39 4.46
CA ARG A 47 4.47 0.25 3.72
C ARG A 47 5.16 -0.70 2.74
N ARG A 48 5.42 -1.96 3.14
CA ARG A 48 6.02 -2.98 2.26
C ARG A 48 5.15 -3.26 1.04
N PHE A 49 3.82 -3.31 1.22
CA PHE A 49 2.89 -3.49 0.12
C PHE A 49 3.07 -2.41 -0.96
N TRP A 50 3.13 -1.14 -0.54
CA TRP A 50 3.28 -0.02 -1.46
C TRP A 50 4.67 0.10 -2.08
N THR A 51 5.72 -0.12 -1.30
CA THR A 51 7.09 0.29 -1.69
C THR A 51 8.03 -0.84 -2.10
N GLY A 52 7.74 -2.09 -1.74
CA GLY A 52 8.75 -3.14 -1.90
C GLY A 52 9.74 -3.24 -0.73
N THR A 53 9.76 -2.27 0.18
CA THR A 53 10.80 -2.17 1.21
C THR A 53 10.42 -2.96 2.46
N CYS A 54 11.33 -3.81 2.93
CA CYS A 54 11.07 -4.68 4.08
C CYS A 54 11.25 -4.01 5.44
N ASP A 55 12.08 -2.98 5.59
CA ASP A 55 12.24 -2.18 6.83
C ASP A 55 12.07 -2.98 8.15
N HIS A 56 13.03 -3.86 8.44
CA HIS A 56 13.05 -4.73 9.64
C HIS A 56 11.85 -5.67 9.82
N LEU A 57 11.08 -5.96 8.76
CA LEU A 57 10.01 -6.94 8.79
C LEU A 57 10.58 -8.38 8.84
N PRO A 58 10.14 -9.21 9.80
CA PRO A 58 10.54 -10.60 9.85
C PRO A 58 9.97 -11.37 8.66
N PHE A 59 10.78 -12.28 8.08
CA PHE A 59 10.40 -13.12 6.94
C PHE A 59 9.93 -12.35 5.69
N CYS A 60 10.46 -11.14 5.49
CA CYS A 60 10.11 -10.31 4.35
C CYS A 60 11.09 -10.48 3.19
N PHE A 61 10.54 -10.57 1.97
CA PHE A 61 11.30 -10.51 0.72
C PHE A 61 11.15 -9.11 0.14
N ALA A 62 12.27 -8.41 -0.08
CA ALA A 62 12.26 -7.05 -0.62
C ALA A 62 12.03 -7.04 -2.14
N GLY A 63 11.59 -5.90 -2.66
CA GLY A 63 11.44 -5.65 -4.10
C GLY A 63 10.05 -5.93 -4.66
N SER A 64 10.00 -6.31 -5.93
CA SER A 64 8.74 -6.53 -6.66
C SER A 64 8.04 -7.84 -6.28
N PRO A 65 6.71 -7.92 -6.43
CA PRO A 65 5.81 -6.81 -6.77
C PRO A 65 5.60 -5.85 -5.57
N ASN A 66 5.37 -4.58 -5.89
CA ASN A 66 4.87 -3.56 -4.97
C ASN A 66 3.86 -2.65 -5.71
N TRP A 67 2.96 -2.02 -4.97
CA TRP A 67 1.84 -1.33 -5.60
C TRP A 67 2.22 -0.04 -6.32
N ASN A 68 3.24 0.69 -5.88
CA ASN A 68 3.72 1.89 -6.60
C ASN A 68 4.18 1.54 -8.02
N ASP A 69 4.89 0.42 -8.17
CA ASP A 69 5.34 -0.07 -9.48
C ASP A 69 4.17 -0.61 -10.32
N ILE A 70 3.21 -1.30 -9.70
CA ILE A 70 2.00 -1.79 -10.39
C ILE A 70 1.20 -0.62 -10.97
N VAL A 71 0.98 0.45 -10.20
CA VAL A 71 0.30 1.66 -10.69
C VAL A 71 1.07 2.23 -11.88
N GLY A 72 2.39 2.39 -11.79
CA GLY A 72 3.21 2.87 -12.90
C GLY A 72 3.02 2.04 -14.18
N LYS A 73 3.04 0.70 -14.07
CA LYS A 73 2.84 -0.21 -15.20
C LYS A 73 1.44 -0.10 -15.80
N LEU A 74 0.41 0.02 -14.96
CA LEU A 74 -0.98 0.19 -15.41
C LEU A 74 -1.14 1.49 -16.21
N LEU A 75 -0.59 2.60 -15.72
CA LEU A 75 -0.68 3.90 -16.39
C LEU A 75 0.08 3.95 -17.72
N ILE A 76 1.20 3.24 -17.83
CA ILE A 76 1.93 3.06 -19.10
C ILE A 76 1.07 2.24 -20.06
N LYS A 77 0.47 1.14 -19.59
CA LYS A 77 -0.32 0.23 -20.42
C LYS A 77 -1.60 0.87 -20.95
N GLY A 78 -2.29 1.69 -20.15
CA GLY A 78 -3.53 2.37 -20.58
C GLY A 78 -3.28 3.61 -21.42
N GLY A 79 -2.08 4.20 -21.32
CA GLY A 79 -1.70 5.40 -22.04
C GLY A 79 -2.45 6.66 -21.60
N ALA A 80 -2.08 7.81 -22.18
CA ALA A 80 -2.54 9.13 -21.71
C ALA A 80 -4.07 9.31 -21.72
N LYS A 81 -4.79 8.61 -22.61
CA LYS A 81 -6.25 8.71 -22.71
C LYS A 81 -6.98 8.09 -21.53
N GLU A 82 -6.47 6.98 -20.99
CA GLU A 82 -7.13 6.25 -19.90
C GLU A 82 -6.65 6.69 -18.52
N GLN A 83 -5.47 7.31 -18.43
CA GLN A 83 -4.87 7.74 -17.16
C GLN A 83 -5.82 8.50 -16.23
N PRO A 84 -6.65 9.47 -16.68
CA PRO A 84 -7.57 10.19 -15.79
C PRO A 84 -8.60 9.29 -15.09
N ALA A 85 -9.03 8.21 -15.74
CA ALA A 85 -9.96 7.23 -15.17
C ALA A 85 -9.24 6.12 -14.39
N LEU A 86 -8.07 5.69 -14.91
CA LEU A 86 -7.31 4.56 -14.38
C LEU A 86 -6.60 4.90 -13.07
N LEU A 87 -5.96 6.09 -12.98
CA LEU A 87 -5.17 6.48 -11.82
C LEU A 87 -5.98 6.46 -10.52
N PRO A 88 -7.15 7.15 -10.40
CA PRO A 88 -7.91 7.14 -9.16
C PRO A 88 -8.33 5.74 -8.72
N LYS A 89 -8.71 4.87 -9.67
CA LYS A 89 -9.14 3.49 -9.40
C LYS A 89 -7.97 2.64 -8.91
N ALA A 90 -6.83 2.68 -9.60
CA ALA A 90 -5.64 1.92 -9.21
C ALA A 90 -5.11 2.34 -7.83
N CYS A 91 -5.12 3.64 -7.51
CA CYS A 91 -4.68 4.13 -6.21
C CYS A 91 -5.61 3.68 -5.06
N ARG A 92 -6.93 3.84 -5.22
CA ARG A 92 -7.92 3.41 -4.22
C ARG A 92 -7.92 1.90 -4.02
N LEU A 93 -7.76 1.15 -5.11
CA LEU A 93 -7.61 -0.30 -5.06
C LEU A 93 -6.38 -0.72 -4.25
N GLY A 94 -5.26 -0.01 -4.45
CA GLY A 94 -4.04 -0.20 -3.65
C GLY A 94 -4.28 0.01 -2.17
N GLN A 95 -4.98 1.08 -1.78
CA GLN A 95 -5.29 1.32 -0.38
C GLN A 95 -6.15 0.19 0.21
N LEU A 96 -7.20 -0.24 -0.51
CA LEU A 96 -8.09 -1.32 -0.07
C LEU A 96 -7.34 -2.64 0.13
N ILE A 97 -6.64 -3.10 -0.91
CA ILE A 97 -5.92 -4.38 -0.87
C ILE A 97 -4.78 -4.32 0.15
N GLY A 98 -4.02 -3.23 0.13
CA GLY A 98 -2.87 -3.05 1.00
C GLY A 98 -3.29 -3.13 2.46
N LEU A 99 -4.31 -2.36 2.87
CA LEU A 99 -4.78 -2.31 4.26
C LEU A 99 -5.24 -3.67 4.73
N GLU A 100 -5.96 -4.41 3.90
CA GLU A 100 -6.44 -5.73 4.28
C GLU A 100 -5.31 -6.76 4.35
N TRP A 101 -4.43 -6.80 3.36
CA TRP A 101 -3.34 -7.77 3.29
C TRP A 101 -2.32 -7.61 4.44
N SER A 102 -2.09 -6.38 4.89
CA SER A 102 -1.14 -6.07 5.96
C SER A 102 -1.64 -6.37 7.37
N ARG A 103 -2.91 -6.78 7.53
CA ARG A 103 -3.47 -7.22 8.81
C ARG A 103 -2.84 -8.52 9.27
N ASP A 104 -3.10 -8.89 10.53
CA ASP A 104 -2.67 -10.17 11.07
C ASP A 104 -3.19 -11.33 10.23
N LYS A 105 -2.33 -12.33 9.99
CA LYS A 105 -2.65 -13.51 9.17
C LYS A 105 -3.90 -14.27 9.63
N LYS A 106 -4.29 -14.16 10.91
CA LYS A 106 -5.46 -14.83 11.49
C LYS A 106 -6.77 -14.13 11.16
N ILE A 107 -6.73 -12.86 10.78
CA ILE A 107 -7.94 -12.04 10.53
C ILE A 107 -8.02 -11.50 9.11
N ARG A 108 -6.90 -11.46 8.37
CA ARG A 108 -6.92 -10.96 6.99
C ARG A 108 -7.70 -11.90 6.08
N HIS A 109 -8.50 -11.32 5.20
CA HIS A 109 -9.23 -12.01 4.15
C HIS A 109 -8.45 -12.07 2.84
N ILE A 110 -7.52 -11.13 2.61
CA ILE A 110 -6.65 -11.10 1.43
C ILE A 110 -5.27 -11.65 1.80
N THR A 111 -4.89 -12.77 1.19
CA THR A 111 -3.61 -13.43 1.43
C THR A 111 -2.55 -13.03 0.39
N THR A 112 -1.29 -13.41 0.63
CA THR A 112 -0.22 -13.28 -0.38
C THR A 112 -0.52 -14.06 -1.65
N ASN A 113 -1.28 -15.17 -1.57
CA ASN A 113 -1.68 -15.91 -2.76
C ASN A 113 -2.68 -15.12 -3.61
N ASP A 114 -3.55 -14.36 -2.97
CA ASP A 114 -4.50 -13.49 -3.65
C ASP A 114 -3.79 -12.33 -4.34
N LEU A 115 -2.77 -11.73 -3.70
CA LEU A 115 -1.93 -10.72 -4.35
C LEU A 115 -1.30 -11.23 -5.64
N ARG A 116 -0.76 -12.46 -5.63
CA ARG A 116 -0.21 -13.09 -6.86
C ARG A 116 -1.27 -13.29 -7.92
N THR A 117 -2.50 -13.62 -7.51
CA THR A 117 -3.61 -13.80 -8.44
C THR A 117 -4.07 -12.46 -9.02
N PHE A 118 -4.22 -11.42 -8.19
CA PHE A 118 -4.53 -10.07 -8.63
C PHE A 118 -3.47 -9.53 -9.59
N ASN A 119 -2.18 -9.70 -9.29
CA ASN A 119 -1.11 -9.26 -10.20
C ASN A 119 -1.21 -9.96 -11.56
N ARG A 120 -1.44 -11.28 -11.59
CA ARG A 120 -1.66 -12.02 -12.84
C ARG A 120 -2.88 -11.53 -13.63
N MET A 121 -3.97 -11.20 -12.95
CA MET A 121 -5.17 -10.64 -13.59
C MET A 121 -4.86 -9.28 -14.25
N LEU A 122 -4.16 -8.38 -13.55
CA LEU A 122 -3.75 -7.07 -14.07
C LEU A 122 -2.78 -7.19 -15.26
N GLU A 123 -1.81 -8.12 -15.17
CA GLU A 123 -0.85 -8.39 -16.24
C GLU A 123 -1.53 -8.97 -17.48
N ALA A 124 -2.44 -9.94 -17.30
CA ALA A 124 -3.14 -10.63 -18.38
C ALA A 124 -4.23 -9.78 -19.05
N SER A 125 -4.79 -8.78 -18.35
CA SER A 125 -5.87 -7.97 -18.92
C SER A 125 -5.38 -7.14 -20.11
N GLY A 126 -5.97 -7.29 -21.30
CA GLY A 126 -5.65 -6.44 -22.45
C GLY A 126 -6.03 -4.97 -22.23
N ASP A 127 -7.07 -4.73 -21.41
CA ASP A 127 -7.59 -3.43 -21.00
C ASP A 127 -7.24 -3.18 -19.51
N PRO A 128 -6.35 -2.24 -19.19
CA PRO A 128 -5.93 -1.96 -17.81
C PRO A 128 -7.06 -1.48 -16.91
N LEU A 129 -7.98 -0.67 -17.43
CA LEU A 129 -9.10 -0.14 -16.67
C LEU A 129 -10.04 -1.27 -16.24
N ARG A 130 -10.43 -2.10 -17.20
CA ARG A 130 -11.25 -3.29 -16.92
C ARG A 130 -10.55 -4.25 -15.95
N GLY A 131 -9.24 -4.46 -16.11
CA GLY A 131 -8.47 -5.32 -15.21
C GLY A 131 -8.48 -4.84 -13.76
N VAL A 132 -8.35 -3.52 -13.54
CA VAL A 132 -8.46 -2.90 -12.22
C VAL A 132 -9.86 -3.08 -11.64
N GLU A 133 -10.91 -2.92 -12.44
CA GLU A 133 -12.30 -3.09 -11.99
C GLU A 133 -12.62 -4.53 -11.58
N GLU A 134 -12.13 -5.52 -12.33
CA GLU A 134 -12.30 -6.94 -12.00
C GLU A 134 -11.59 -7.30 -10.67
N VAL A 135 -10.36 -6.80 -10.47
CA VAL A 135 -9.63 -7.01 -9.22
C VAL A 135 -10.31 -6.28 -8.06
N GLU A 136 -10.81 -5.07 -8.28
CA GLU A 136 -11.54 -4.31 -7.27
C GLU A 136 -12.81 -5.05 -6.81
N ALA A 137 -13.62 -5.53 -7.75
CA ALA A 137 -14.82 -6.30 -7.43
C ALA A 137 -14.48 -7.54 -6.60
N LYS A 138 -13.42 -8.27 -6.96
CA LYS A 138 -12.97 -9.45 -6.23
C LYS A 138 -12.43 -9.11 -4.84
N ALA A 139 -11.59 -8.08 -4.73
CA ALA A 139 -11.06 -7.64 -3.44
C ALA A 139 -12.19 -7.21 -2.49
N ARG A 140 -13.16 -6.43 -2.97
CA ARG A 140 -14.34 -6.02 -2.18
C ARG A 140 -15.18 -7.20 -1.71
N ALA A 141 -15.40 -8.20 -2.58
CA ALA A 141 -16.12 -9.40 -2.20
C ALA A 141 -15.41 -10.14 -1.05
N MET A 142 -14.08 -10.19 -1.06
CA MET A 142 -13.28 -10.82 -0.01
C MET A 142 -13.30 -10.02 1.30
N THR A 143 -13.29 -8.69 1.25
CA THR A 143 -13.25 -7.85 2.46
C THR A 143 -14.63 -7.58 3.09
N THR A 144 -15.71 -7.87 2.37
CA THR A 144 -17.10 -7.61 2.85
C THR A 144 -17.73 -8.86 3.49
N GLN A 145 -17.16 -10.05 3.27
CA GLN A 145 -17.56 -11.27 3.97
C GLN A 145 -17.07 -11.21 5.42
N ARG A 146 -17.92 -10.68 6.31
CA ARG A 146 -17.75 -10.71 7.76
C ARG A 146 -18.37 -11.97 8.36
#